data_AF-A0A7H4MZF3-F1
#
_entry.id   AF-A0A7H4MZF3-F1
#
_cell.length_a   1.000
_cell.length_b   1.000
_cell.length_c   1.000
_cell.angle_alpha   90.00
_cell.angle_beta   90.00
_cell.angle_gamma   90.00
#
_symmetry.space_group_name_H-M   'P 1'
#
loop_
_entity.id
_entity.type
_entity.pdbx_description
1 polymer ?
#
loop_
_entity_poly.entity_id
_entity_poly.type
_entity_poly.pdbx_seq_one_letter_code
_entity_poly.pdbx_strand_id
1 'polypeptide(L)'
;MQQQGAYLQQALHDVLGGLPYVGDTRGRGLFAGVELVCDKERKTAFDPLLKLHAAIKAQCMAHGLLVYPMGGTIDGQRGDHILIAPPFIVSRSELDFVVDTLHKVISEETHKLMRRQP
;
A
#
# COMPACT_ATOMS: atom_id res chain seq x y z
N MET A 1 2.06 -4.33 21.96
CA MET A 1 2.06 -4.83 20.55
C MET A 1 0.67 -5.08 19.99
N GLN A 2 -0.24 -5.76 20.70
CA GLN A 2 -1.61 -5.99 20.20
C GLN A 2 -2.37 -4.69 19.87
N GLN A 3 -2.27 -3.67 20.73
CA GLN A 3 -2.96 -2.39 20.53
C GLN A 3 -2.45 -1.61 19.30
N GLN A 4 -1.13 -1.48 19.13
CA GLN A 4 -0.55 -0.81 17.95
C GLN A 4 -0.81 -1.58 16.66
N GLY A 5 -0.78 -2.92 16.71
CA GLY A 5 -1.16 -3.75 15.57
C GLY A 5 -2.62 -3.56 15.17
N ALA A 6 -3.55 -3.62 16.14
CA ALA A 6 -4.97 -3.34 15.89
C ALA A 6 -5.19 -1.93 15.33
N TYR A 7 -4.47 -0.94 15.88
CA TYR A 7 -4.50 0.43 15.37
C TYR A 7 -4.05 0.52 13.92
N LEU A 8 -2.91 -0.07 13.57
CA LEU A 8 -2.41 -0.07 12.19
C LEU A 8 -3.43 -0.69 11.22
N GLN A 9 -4.04 -1.84 11.57
CA GLN A 9 -5.04 -2.47 10.70
C GLN A 9 -6.26 -1.56 10.50
N GLN A 10 -6.77 -0.96 11.57
CA GLN A 10 -7.92 -0.05 11.50
C GLN A 10 -7.60 1.20 10.67
N ALA A 11 -6.45 1.84 10.91
CA ALA A 11 -6.05 3.04 10.20
C ALA A 11 -5.82 2.77 8.70
N LEU A 12 -5.19 1.66 8.33
CA LEU A 12 -5.04 1.26 6.93
C LEU A 12 -6.41 1.07 6.26
N HIS A 13 -7.33 0.39 6.93
CA HIS A 13 -8.69 0.20 6.42
C HIS A 13 -9.41 1.53 6.24
N ASP A 14 -9.42 2.39 7.25
CA ASP A 14 -10.17 3.65 7.24
C ASP A 14 -9.63 4.65 6.21
N VAL A 15 -8.31 4.75 6.09
CA VAL A 15 -7.66 5.76 5.23
C VAL A 15 -7.47 5.25 3.81
N LEU A 16 -7.08 3.99 3.61
CA LEU A 16 -6.77 3.46 2.28
C LEU A 16 -7.94 2.68 1.67
N GLY A 17 -8.87 2.16 2.48
CA GLY A 17 -9.97 1.33 2.02
C GLY A 17 -10.95 2.04 1.08
N GLY A 18 -11.00 3.37 1.11
CA GLY A 18 -11.78 4.18 0.16
C GLY A 18 -11.09 4.44 -1.18
N LEU A 19 -9.80 4.16 -1.32
CA LEU A 19 -9.07 4.43 -2.57
C LEU A 19 -9.50 3.45 -3.68
N PRO A 20 -9.69 3.93 -4.92
CA PRO A 20 -10.23 3.13 -6.01
C PRO A 20 -9.32 1.96 -6.42
N TYR A 21 -8.01 2.14 -6.24
CA TYR A 21 -6.99 1.17 -6.65
C TYR A 21 -6.37 0.38 -5.49
N VAL A 22 -6.98 0.47 -4.30
CA VAL A 22 -6.65 -0.38 -3.15
C VAL A 22 -7.69 -1.48 -3.09
N GLY A 23 -7.28 -2.71 -3.38
CA GLY A 23 -8.15 -3.89 -3.42
C GLY A 23 -8.50 -4.38 -2.03
N ASP A 24 -7.48 -4.53 -1.19
CA ASP A 24 -7.61 -5.03 0.18
C ASP A 24 -6.47 -4.49 1.05
N THR A 25 -6.75 -4.35 2.35
CA THR A 25 -5.75 -4.10 3.39
C THR A 25 -5.86 -5.21 4.42
N ARG A 26 -4.82 -6.04 4.54
CA ARG A 26 -4.85 -7.25 5.36
C ARG A 26 -3.57 -7.45 6.14
N GLY A 27 -3.65 -8.12 7.28
CA GLY A 27 -2.48 -8.33 8.11
C GLY A 27 -2.81 -8.85 9.49
N ARG A 28 -1.76 -9.00 10.31
CA ARG A 28 -1.88 -9.33 11.73
C ARG A 28 -0.79 -8.65 12.51
N GLY A 29 -1.18 -7.96 13.59
CA GLY A 29 -0.23 -7.20 14.40
C GLY A 29 0.40 -6.07 13.59
N LEU A 30 1.72 -5.91 13.71
CA LEU A 30 2.52 -4.93 12.96
C LEU A 30 3.09 -5.53 11.67
N PHE A 31 2.33 -6.41 11.01
CA PHE A 31 2.64 -6.87 9.67
C PHE A 31 1.38 -6.77 8.81
N ALA A 32 1.40 -5.85 7.86
CA ALA A 32 0.25 -5.52 7.02
C ALA A 32 0.66 -5.49 5.54
N GLY A 33 -0.28 -5.80 4.67
CA GLY A 33 -0.16 -5.67 3.22
C GLY A 33 -1.32 -4.85 2.67
N VAL A 34 -0.98 -4.00 1.70
CA VAL A 34 -1.94 -3.23 0.88
C VAL A 34 -1.87 -3.80 -0.53
N GLU A 35 -2.98 -4.39 -0.98
CA GLU A 35 -3.13 -4.93 -2.34
C GLU A 35 -3.53 -3.80 -3.30
N LEU A 36 -2.85 -3.72 -4.45
CA LEU A 36 -3.11 -2.74 -5.49
C LEU A 36 -3.75 -3.42 -6.71
N VAL A 37 -4.90 -2.92 -7.14
CA VAL A 37 -5.71 -3.49 -8.24
C VAL A 37 -6.20 -2.38 -9.15
N CYS A 38 -6.37 -2.67 -10.44
CA CYS A 38 -6.93 -1.73 -11.40
C CYS A 38 -8.47 -1.71 -11.37
N ASP A 39 -9.10 -2.81 -10.95
CA ASP A 39 -10.54 -2.94 -10.72
C ASP A 39 -10.75 -3.64 -9.37
N LYS A 40 -11.41 -2.93 -8.44
CA LYS A 40 -11.65 -3.38 -7.07
C LYS A 40 -12.72 -4.45 -6.96
N GLU A 41 -13.76 -4.39 -7.80
CA GLU A 41 -14.85 -5.38 -7.79
C GLU A 41 -14.35 -6.73 -8.33
N ARG A 42 -13.58 -6.68 -9.42
CA ARG A 42 -13.02 -7.88 -10.06
C ARG A 42 -11.71 -8.34 -9.46
N LYS A 43 -11.11 -7.54 -8.57
CA LYS A 43 -9.74 -7.73 -8.06
C LYS A 43 -8.72 -7.94 -9.19
N THR A 44 -8.87 -7.16 -10.26
CA THR A 44 -7.99 -7.29 -11.44
C THR A 44 -6.67 -6.61 -11.15
N ALA A 45 -5.56 -7.33 -11.30
CA ALA A 45 -4.23 -6.78 -11.10
C ALA A 45 -3.87 -5.76 -12.19
N PHE A 46 -2.97 -4.83 -11.87
CA PHE A 46 -2.34 -3.97 -12.85
C PHE A 46 -1.45 -4.77 -13.82
N ASP A 47 -1.17 -4.19 -14.98
CA ASP A 47 -0.15 -4.71 -15.90
C ASP A 47 1.23 -4.69 -15.20
N PRO A 48 1.93 -5.83 -15.09
CA PRO A 48 3.25 -5.91 -14.46
C PRO A 48 4.29 -4.95 -15.03
N LEU A 49 4.16 -4.53 -16.30
CA LEU A 49 5.06 -3.57 -16.94
C LEU A 49 5.00 -2.19 -16.30
N LEU A 50 3.89 -1.84 -15.64
CA LEU A 50 3.74 -0.57 -14.93
C LEU A 50 4.61 -0.50 -13.68
N LYS A 51 4.96 -1.65 -13.09
CA LYS A 51 5.76 -1.77 -11.85
C LYS A 51 5.29 -0.80 -10.75
N LEU A 52 3.97 -0.70 -10.55
CA LEU A 52 3.37 0.28 -9.65
C LEU A 52 3.89 0.12 -8.21
N HIS A 53 4.05 -1.12 -7.72
CA HIS A 53 4.66 -1.38 -6.42
C HIS A 53 6.05 -0.73 -6.25
N ALA A 54 6.87 -0.73 -7.30
CA ALA A 54 8.22 -0.16 -7.28
C ALA A 54 8.19 1.38 -7.31
N ALA A 55 7.27 1.97 -8.09
CA ALA A 55 7.07 3.41 -8.14
C ALA A 55 6.61 3.98 -6.79
N ILE A 56 5.62 3.32 -6.15
CA ILE A 56 5.16 3.67 -4.80
C ILE A 56 6.29 3.57 -3.79
N LYS A 57 7.08 2.49 -3.81
CA LYS A 57 8.25 2.37 -2.92
C LYS A 57 9.24 3.53 -3.09
N ALA A 58 9.56 3.91 -4.33
CA ALA A 58 10.47 5.01 -4.60
C ALA A 58 9.93 6.35 -4.04
N GLN A 59 8.64 6.62 -4.19
CA GLN A 59 8.02 7.83 -3.66
C GLN A 59 7.87 7.80 -2.13
N CYS A 60 7.45 6.69 -1.52
CA CYS A 60 7.46 6.53 -0.06
C CYS A 60 8.86 6.82 0.50
N MET A 61 9.91 6.28 -0.11
CA MET A 61 11.29 6.52 0.31
C MET A 61 11.67 8.00 0.20
N ALA A 62 11.25 8.70 -0.86
CA ALA A 62 11.45 10.14 -1.00
C ALA A 62 10.72 10.96 0.09
N HIS A 63 9.65 10.41 0.66
CA HIS A 63 8.94 10.96 1.81
C HIS A 63 9.46 10.47 3.17
N GLY A 64 10.55 9.70 3.21
CA GLY A 64 11.14 9.19 4.45
C GLY A 64 10.51 7.90 4.98
N LEU A 65 9.66 7.24 4.21
CA LEU A 65 9.01 5.97 4.55
C LEU A 65 9.61 4.80 3.76
N LEU A 66 10.26 3.86 4.45
CA LEU A 66 10.68 2.59 3.83
C LEU A 66 9.53 1.57 3.88
N VAL A 67 9.25 0.95 2.74
CA VAL A 67 8.25 -0.11 2.58
C VAL A 67 8.83 -1.30 1.80
N TYR A 68 8.19 -2.45 1.89
CA TYR A 68 8.57 -3.64 1.11
C TYR A 68 7.63 -3.77 -0.10
N PRO A 69 8.10 -3.48 -1.33
CA PRO A 69 7.29 -3.63 -2.53
C PRO A 69 7.33 -5.07 -3.02
N MET A 70 6.19 -5.64 -3.35
CA MET A 70 6.06 -7.01 -3.82
C MET A 70 5.28 -7.04 -5.14
N GLY A 71 5.97 -7.34 -6.24
CA GLY A 71 5.37 -7.63 -7.53
C GLY A 71 5.28 -9.15 -7.76
N GLY A 72 4.38 -9.59 -8.64
CA GLY A 72 4.21 -11.03 -8.92
C GLY A 72 3.55 -11.82 -7.80
N THR A 73 2.76 -11.15 -6.97
CA THR A 73 2.14 -11.72 -5.75
C THR A 73 1.04 -12.74 -5.99
N ILE A 74 0.52 -12.85 -7.22
CA ILE A 74 -0.52 -13.80 -7.60
C ILE A 74 0.10 -15.10 -8.15
N ASP A 75 1.01 -14.99 -9.12
CA ASP A 75 1.52 -16.13 -9.91
C ASP A 75 3.01 -16.01 -10.26
N GLY A 76 3.75 -15.14 -9.58
CA GLY A 76 5.14 -14.82 -9.88
C GLY A 76 5.32 -13.76 -10.97
N GLN A 77 4.25 -13.33 -11.66
CA GLN A 77 4.30 -12.29 -12.68
C GLN A 77 3.35 -11.12 -12.38
N ARG A 78 2.10 -11.42 -12.00
CA ARG A 78 1.04 -10.43 -11.76
C ARG A 78 0.81 -10.17 -10.28
N GLY A 79 0.26 -8.99 -10.01
CA GLY A 79 -0.17 -8.56 -8.68
C GLY A 79 0.86 -7.69 -7.97
N ASP A 80 0.38 -6.59 -7.41
CA ASP A 80 1.16 -5.57 -6.73
C ASP A 80 0.71 -5.47 -5.27
N HIS A 81 1.65 -5.56 -4.34
CA HIS A 81 1.42 -5.30 -2.93
C HIS A 81 2.51 -4.40 -2.35
N ILE A 82 2.13 -3.63 -1.32
CA ILE A 82 3.05 -2.93 -0.43
C ILE A 82 2.92 -3.53 0.96
N LEU A 83 4.01 -4.04 1.52
CA LEU A 83 4.04 -4.56 2.89
C LEU A 83 4.65 -3.55 3.86
N ILE A 84 4.09 -3.51 5.05
CA ILE A 84 4.44 -2.61 6.14
C ILE A 84 4.76 -3.46 7.37
N ALA A 85 5.96 -3.28 7.92
CA ALA A 85 6.46 -4.02 9.07
C ALA A 85 7.28 -3.11 10.01
N PRO A 86 6.64 -2.18 10.74
CA PRO A 86 7.36 -1.22 11.58
C PRO A 86 7.94 -1.94 12.82
N PRO A 87 8.94 -1.34 13.48
CA PRO A 87 9.50 -1.89 14.70
C PRO A 87 8.45 -1.99 15.81
N PHE A 88 8.64 -2.92 16.75
CA PHE A 88 7.66 -3.15 17.81
C PHE A 88 7.48 -1.99 18.80
N ILE A 89 8.43 -1.06 18.83
CA ILE A 89 8.41 0.16 19.66
C ILE A 89 7.70 1.34 18.98
N VAL A 90 7.11 1.14 17.79
CA VAL A 90 6.43 2.19 17.03
C VAL A 90 5.33 2.87 17.84
N SER A 91 5.32 4.18 17.77
CA SER A 91 4.32 5.05 18.36
C SER A 91 3.10 5.21 17.45
N ARG A 92 1.99 5.69 18.02
CA ARG A 92 0.77 5.94 17.24
C ARG A 92 0.99 7.00 16.15
N SER A 93 1.68 8.09 16.48
CA SER A 93 2.01 9.16 15.52
C SER A 93 2.89 8.69 14.36
N GLU A 94 3.79 7.73 14.60
CA GLU A 94 4.57 7.12 13.52
C GLU A 94 3.70 6.24 12.63
N LEU A 95 2.71 5.52 13.18
CA LEU A 95 1.73 4.77 12.39
C LEU A 95 0.84 5.71 11.57
N ASP A 96 0.44 6.86 12.14
CA ASP A 96 -0.30 7.90 11.40
C ASP A 96 0.53 8.39 10.21
N PHE A 97 1.80 8.72 10.43
CA PHE A 97 2.73 9.10 9.37
C PHE A 97 2.85 8.02 8.27
N VAL A 98 2.93 6.74 8.65
CA VAL A 98 2.99 5.62 7.69
C VAL A 98 1.74 5.60 6.82
N VAL A 99 0.55 5.66 7.42
CA VAL A 99 -0.72 5.54 6.71
C VAL A 99 -0.98 6.77 5.83
N ASP A 100 -0.71 7.98 6.34
CA ASP A 100 -0.87 9.23 5.60
C ASP A 100 0.07 9.30 4.39
N THR A 101 1.32 8.88 4.57
CA THR A 101 2.30 8.83 3.48
C THR A 101 1.88 7.83 2.41
N LEU A 102 1.40 6.65 2.80
CA LEU A 102 0.86 5.67 1.86
C LEU A 102 -0.34 6.22 1.09
N HIS A 103 -1.29 6.86 1.78
CA HIS A 103 -2.46 7.46 1.15
C HIS A 103 -2.06 8.48 0.08
N LYS A 104 -1.17 9.42 0.44
CA LYS A 104 -0.64 10.43 -0.47
C LYS A 104 0.02 9.80 -1.69
N VAL A 105 0.98 8.90 -1.46
CA VAL A 105 1.78 8.32 -2.55
C VAL A 105 0.95 7.43 -3.46
N ILE A 106 0.07 6.57 -2.92
CA ILE A 106 -0.80 5.71 -3.72
C ILE A 106 -1.74 6.57 -4.57
N SER A 107 -2.35 7.60 -3.98
CA SER A 107 -3.23 8.52 -4.72
C SER A 107 -2.49 9.22 -5.85
N GLU A 108 -1.28 9.72 -5.60
CA GLU A 108 -0.49 10.42 -6.61
C GLU A 108 -0.01 9.50 -7.74
N GLU A 109 0.54 8.32 -7.42
CA GLU A 109 1.05 7.39 -8.43
C GLU A 109 -0.06 6.82 -9.29
N THR A 110 -1.20 6.47 -8.69
CA THR A 110 -2.35 6.01 -9.46
C THR A 110 -2.95 7.13 -10.32
N HIS A 111 -3.03 8.35 -9.83
CA HIS A 111 -3.47 9.50 -10.64
C HIS A 111 -2.50 9.82 -11.80
N LYS A 112 -1.19 9.66 -11.60
CA LYS A 112 -0.18 9.79 -12.68
C LYS A 112 -0.38 8.70 -13.74
N LEU A 113 -0.66 7.47 -13.34
CA LEU A 113 -0.94 6.37 -14.28
C LEU A 113 -2.17 6.66 -15.13
N MET A 114 -3.26 7.12 -14.53
CA MET A 114 -4.51 7.39 -15.26
C MET A 114 -4.37 8.55 -16.25
N ARG A 115 -3.54 9.56 -15.96
CA ARG A 115 -3.27 10.66 -16.89
C ARG A 115 -2.32 10.30 -18.03
N ARG A 116 -1.63 9.16 -17.94
CA ARG A 116 -0.67 8.68 -18.95
C ARG A 116 -1.28 7.69 -19.94
N GLN A 117 -2.50 7.21 -19.69
CA GLN A 117 -3.24 6.43 -20.69
C GLN A 117 -3.75 7.39 -21.78
N PRO A 118 -3.46 7.11 -23.07
CA PRO A 118 -3.93 7.91 -24.20
C PRO A 118 -5.45 7.82 -24.39
#